data_AF-A0A7Y5C752-F1
#
_entry.id   AF-A0A7Y5C752-F1
#
_cell.length_a   1.000
_cell.length_b   1.000
_cell.length_c   1.000
_cell.angle_alpha   90.00
_cell.angle_beta   90.00
_cell.angle_gamma   90.00
#
_symmetry.space_group_name_H-M   'P 1'
#
loop_
_entity.id
_entity.type
_entity.pdbx_description
1 polymer ?
#
loop_
_entity_poly.entity_id
_entity_poly.type
_entity_poly.pdbx_seq_one_letter_code
_entity_poly.pdbx_strand_id
1 'polypeptide(L)'
;MNRSRSRGALLVFEGPDGVGKSTLAAWAAEHLRARGEQCDLLSFPGREAGTLGKHVYELHYTPSSFGIAQINPVSLQTLHIAAHIDAIETRIRPALSQGRVVILDRFWWSTWVYGRANGVSAEALELMISLEKLYLEKLKPNATFLIQRSSPLRDEKSSFWEGLVREYQSLAAQEASEYPVHMVRNDDTIEHPQLQLTGILTDHGFCQRHRQRTRSNDAPVPDGKILRVPHVYLPLAPAKPTPVYDTYWKFACERQAIFFRRLRGASRPWTDDTILQQHKFTNAYRASDRVSQYLIRHVIYEGDPAPDDVVFRILLFKIFNKIETWELLTKNLGTVSLETYAYDRLEELLTAAMSRGQRIYSAAYIMPSGTSTNRESKKHRMHLRLIEKMIADELPTQLRDAPSMGKAFDLLRSYPSIGDFLAYQFVTDVNYSTVTNFSEMEFVVAGPGARDGIRKCFSSLGGLTENEIIRAVADRQQQEFERLGLGFQSLWGRPLQLIDCQNLFCEVDKYARVKHPDIHGISGRTRIKQVYRENTEPLQFWYPPKWELNEKVQRGGHDVHDI
;
A
#
# COMPACT_ATOMS: atom_id res chain seq x y z
N MET A 1 33.21 6.50 -21.90
CA MET A 1 33.56 5.16 -21.40
C MET A 1 32.51 4.71 -20.38
N ASN A 2 31.61 3.80 -20.79
CA ASN A 2 30.54 3.26 -19.94
C ASN A 2 31.15 2.31 -18.89
N ARG A 3 31.24 2.74 -17.61
CA ARG A 3 31.40 1.80 -16.50
C ARG A 3 30.08 1.03 -16.38
N SER A 4 30.06 -0.22 -16.84
CA SER A 4 28.98 -1.17 -16.57
C SER A 4 28.75 -1.19 -15.04
N ARG A 5 27.59 -0.74 -14.56
CA ARG A 5 27.26 -0.68 -13.13
C ARG A 5 27.46 -2.06 -12.50
N SER A 6 28.44 -2.20 -11.62
CA SER A 6 28.65 -3.42 -10.82
C SER A 6 27.47 -3.59 -9.87
N ARG A 7 26.98 -4.83 -9.73
CA ARG A 7 25.98 -5.19 -8.72
C ARG A 7 26.59 -4.99 -7.33
N GLY A 8 25.81 -4.48 -6.38
CA GLY A 8 26.26 -4.26 -5.01
C GLY A 8 26.65 -5.56 -4.29
N ALA A 9 27.32 -5.45 -3.14
CA ALA A 9 27.83 -6.59 -2.39
C ALA A 9 27.12 -6.74 -1.03
N LEU A 10 26.77 -7.96 -0.67
CA LEU A 10 26.18 -8.31 0.63
C LEU A 10 27.23 -8.98 1.52
N LEU A 11 27.56 -8.36 2.65
CA LEU A 11 28.52 -8.88 3.63
C LEU A 11 27.78 -9.17 4.94
N VAL A 12 27.94 -10.37 5.48
CA VAL A 12 27.22 -10.81 6.68
C VAL A 12 28.20 -11.02 7.81
N PHE A 13 27.87 -10.53 9.01
CA PHE A 13 28.60 -10.80 10.23
C PHE A 13 27.72 -11.64 11.15
N GLU A 14 28.22 -12.81 11.55
CA GLU A 14 27.52 -13.78 12.38
C GLU A 14 28.34 -14.21 13.59
N GLY A 15 27.63 -14.71 14.60
CA GLY A 15 28.23 -15.26 15.82
C GLY A 15 27.40 -15.00 17.07
N PRO A 16 27.72 -15.67 18.19
CA PRO A 16 27.05 -15.50 19.47
C PRO A 16 27.01 -14.04 19.97
N ASP A 17 26.18 -13.78 20.97
CA ASP A 17 26.29 -12.55 21.73
C ASP A 17 27.64 -12.48 22.48
N GLY A 18 28.10 -11.25 22.73
CA GLY A 18 29.38 -11.04 23.42
C GLY A 18 30.66 -11.26 22.59
N VAL A 19 30.59 -11.59 21.29
CA VAL A 19 31.80 -11.82 20.46
C VAL A 19 32.38 -10.57 19.78
N GLY A 20 31.78 -9.39 19.95
CA GLY A 20 32.24 -8.14 19.33
C GLY A 20 31.77 -7.91 17.88
N LYS A 21 30.81 -8.71 17.42
CA LYS A 21 30.22 -8.66 16.06
C LYS A 21 29.78 -7.27 15.61
N SER A 22 28.91 -6.59 16.37
CA SER A 22 28.38 -5.27 16.01
C SER A 22 29.49 -4.22 15.89
N THR A 23 30.51 -4.30 16.74
CA THR A 23 31.67 -3.39 16.70
C THR A 23 32.49 -3.61 15.43
N LEU A 24 32.75 -4.88 15.07
CA LEU A 24 33.50 -5.22 13.85
C LEU A 24 32.71 -4.88 12.57
N ALA A 25 31.40 -5.09 12.57
CA ALA A 25 30.52 -4.71 11.46
C ALA A 25 30.48 -3.19 11.25
N ALA A 26 30.40 -2.41 12.34
CA ALA A 26 30.47 -0.95 12.28
C ALA A 26 31.83 -0.45 11.76
N TRP A 27 32.92 -1.00 12.29
CA TRP A 27 34.26 -0.69 11.79
C TRP A 27 34.43 -1.04 10.30
N ALA A 28 33.93 -2.20 9.86
CA ALA A 28 34.01 -2.60 8.46
C ALA A 28 33.24 -1.63 7.54
N ALA A 29 32.06 -1.16 7.98
CA ALA A 29 31.29 -0.16 7.25
C ALA A 29 32.05 1.16 7.12
N GLU A 30 32.67 1.64 8.19
CA GLU A 30 33.50 2.86 8.19
C GLU A 30 34.74 2.69 7.32
N HIS A 31 35.41 1.54 7.40
CA HIS A 31 36.58 1.22 6.58
C HIS A 31 36.25 1.24 5.09
N LEU A 32 35.12 0.67 4.67
CA LEU A 32 34.66 0.70 3.28
C LEU A 32 34.28 2.12 2.83
N ARG A 33 33.58 2.90 3.68
CA ARG A 33 33.23 4.29 3.40
C ARG A 33 34.46 5.18 3.24
N ALA A 34 35.49 4.99 4.07
CA ALA A 34 36.76 5.71 3.97
C ALA A 34 37.49 5.43 2.64
N ARG A 35 37.19 4.30 1.98
CA ARG A 35 37.70 3.92 0.66
C ARG A 35 36.81 4.39 -0.50
N GLY A 36 35.75 5.15 -0.21
CA GLY A 36 34.84 5.71 -1.21
C GLY A 36 33.67 4.81 -1.60
N GLU A 37 33.48 3.66 -0.93
CA GLU A 37 32.35 2.79 -1.19
C GLU A 37 31.07 3.31 -0.50
N GLN A 38 29.94 3.22 -1.20
CA GLN A 38 28.65 3.47 -0.58
C GLN A 38 28.24 2.25 0.24
N CYS A 39 28.24 2.37 1.57
CA CYS A 39 27.98 1.25 2.47
C CYS A 39 26.84 1.51 3.46
N ASP A 40 25.88 0.60 3.50
CA ASP A 40 24.78 0.56 4.48
C ASP A 40 25.07 -0.52 5.53
N LEU A 41 24.85 -0.19 6.80
CA LEU A 41 24.92 -1.15 7.91
C LEU A 41 23.51 -1.37 8.45
N LEU A 42 23.06 -2.61 8.41
CA LEU A 42 21.78 -3.04 8.95
C LEU A 42 22.01 -4.13 10.01
N SER A 43 21.05 -4.30 10.90
CA SER A 43 21.03 -5.38 11.89
C SER A 43 19.74 -6.15 11.77
N PHE A 44 19.74 -7.45 12.04
CA PHE A 44 18.53 -8.26 12.12
C PHE A 44 18.15 -8.56 13.59
N PRO A 45 16.87 -8.40 13.99
CA PRO A 45 15.69 -8.08 13.17
C PRO A 45 15.58 -6.62 12.70
N GLY A 46 16.34 -5.70 13.29
CA GLY A 46 16.31 -4.26 12.93
C GLY A 46 16.14 -3.37 14.15
N ARG A 47 16.76 -2.18 14.14
CA ARG A 47 16.65 -1.21 15.25
C ARG A 47 16.24 0.19 14.81
N GLU A 48 16.06 0.39 13.51
CA GLU A 48 15.80 1.70 12.95
C GLU A 48 14.33 2.10 13.09
N ALA A 49 14.10 3.33 13.56
CA ALA A 49 12.76 3.86 13.75
C ALA A 49 11.94 3.80 12.44
N GLY A 50 10.66 3.43 12.56
CA GLY A 50 9.76 3.32 11.41
C GLY A 50 9.89 2.02 10.59
N THR A 51 10.65 1.03 11.07
CA THR A 51 10.77 -0.29 10.42
C THR A 51 10.01 -1.38 11.20
N LEU A 52 9.54 -2.43 10.52
CA LEU A 52 8.96 -3.60 11.19
C LEU A 52 9.95 -4.23 12.16
N GLY A 53 11.22 -4.30 11.75
CA GLY A 53 12.32 -4.80 12.56
C GLY A 53 12.43 -4.14 13.93
N LYS A 54 12.23 -2.82 14.01
CA LYS A 54 12.27 -2.08 15.28
C LYS A 54 11.18 -2.52 16.25
N HIS A 55 9.96 -2.74 15.77
CA HIS A 55 8.88 -3.24 16.62
C HIS A 55 9.10 -4.69 17.04
N VAL A 56 9.60 -5.54 16.15
CA VAL A 56 9.98 -6.92 16.50
C VAL A 56 11.11 -6.93 17.54
N TYR A 57 12.09 -6.05 17.41
CA TYR A 57 13.15 -5.87 18.40
C TYR A 57 12.60 -5.44 19.76
N GLU A 58 11.73 -4.42 19.80
CA GLU A 58 11.09 -3.96 21.04
C GLU A 58 10.22 -5.05 21.67
N LEU A 59 9.51 -5.82 20.85
CA LEU A 59 8.66 -6.91 21.31
C LEU A 59 9.48 -8.07 21.89
N HIS A 60 10.64 -8.38 21.30
CA HIS A 60 11.55 -9.41 21.82
C HIS A 60 12.14 -8.99 23.17
N TYR A 61 12.68 -7.77 23.27
CA TYR A 61 13.40 -7.35 24.48
C TYR A 61 12.49 -6.74 25.56
N THR A 62 11.31 -6.26 25.21
CA THR A 62 10.39 -5.58 26.13
C THR A 62 8.93 -5.94 25.85
N PRO A 63 8.56 -7.24 25.85
CA PRO A 63 7.19 -7.67 25.55
C PRO A 63 6.15 -7.10 26.51
N SER A 64 6.54 -6.81 27.75
CA SER A 64 5.69 -6.18 28.77
C SER A 64 5.20 -4.78 28.36
N SER A 65 5.98 -4.03 27.57
CA SER A 65 5.56 -2.72 27.06
C SER A 65 4.36 -2.82 26.10
N PHE A 66 4.13 -4.02 25.54
CA PHE A 66 2.99 -4.35 24.69
C PHE A 66 1.88 -5.08 25.46
N GLY A 67 1.98 -5.20 26.78
CA GLY A 67 1.03 -5.97 27.60
C GLY A 67 1.13 -7.49 27.40
N ILE A 68 2.25 -7.98 26.86
CA ILE A 68 2.46 -9.40 26.58
C ILE A 68 3.30 -10.01 27.69
N ALA A 69 2.72 -10.98 28.40
CA ALA A 69 3.38 -11.66 29.52
C ALA A 69 4.46 -12.66 29.06
N GLN A 70 4.17 -13.43 28.01
CA GLN A 70 5.07 -14.42 27.43
C GLN A 70 4.84 -14.53 25.92
N ILE A 71 5.92 -14.80 25.18
CA ILE A 71 5.86 -15.07 23.74
C ILE A 71 6.36 -16.49 23.52
N ASN A 72 5.60 -17.28 22.77
CA ASN A 72 6.03 -18.61 22.36
C ASN A 72 7.31 -18.51 21.48
N PRO A 73 8.34 -19.32 21.71
CA PRO A 73 9.59 -19.27 20.94
C PRO A 73 9.42 -19.37 19.41
N VAL A 74 8.47 -20.20 18.93
CA VAL A 74 8.16 -20.32 17.49
C VAL A 74 7.59 -19.01 16.95
N SER A 75 6.65 -18.39 17.69
CA SER A 75 6.08 -17.10 17.31
C SER A 75 7.15 -16.01 17.27
N LEU A 76 8.07 -16.00 18.24
CA LEU A 76 9.17 -15.04 18.27
C LEU A 76 10.11 -15.20 17.07
N GLN A 77 10.49 -16.44 16.72
CA GLN A 77 11.30 -16.68 15.52
C GLN A 77 10.55 -16.32 14.24
N THR A 78 9.24 -16.60 14.17
CA THR A 78 8.40 -16.20 13.02
C THR A 78 8.38 -14.68 12.83
N LEU A 79 8.31 -13.92 13.93
CA LEU A 79 8.37 -12.47 13.90
C LEU A 79 9.74 -11.96 13.42
N HIS A 80 10.84 -12.61 13.82
CA HIS A 80 12.17 -12.30 13.26
C HIS A 80 12.21 -12.54 11.75
N ILE A 81 11.74 -13.70 11.27
CA ILE A 81 11.65 -14.00 9.84
C ILE A 81 10.83 -12.93 9.09
N ALA A 82 9.68 -12.52 9.64
CA ALA A 82 8.86 -11.47 9.04
C ALA A 82 9.62 -10.14 8.93
N ALA A 83 10.33 -9.74 9.99
CA ALA A 83 11.19 -8.56 9.97
C ALA A 83 12.35 -8.67 8.96
N HIS A 84 12.95 -9.86 8.83
CA HIS A 84 14.02 -10.10 7.87
C HIS A 84 13.51 -9.95 6.44
N ILE A 85 12.37 -10.57 6.09
CA ILE A 85 11.77 -10.50 4.76
C ILE A 85 11.43 -9.05 4.40
N ASP A 86 10.82 -8.29 5.33
CA ASP A 86 10.55 -6.86 5.14
C ASP A 86 11.82 -6.07 4.84
N ALA A 87 12.89 -6.27 5.62
CA ALA A 87 14.18 -5.60 5.40
C ALA A 87 14.86 -6.02 4.08
N ILE A 88 14.72 -7.29 3.69
CA ILE A 88 15.25 -7.81 2.42
C ILE A 88 14.61 -7.08 1.23
N GLU A 89 13.29 -6.98 1.20
CA GLU A 89 12.55 -6.38 0.09
C GLU A 89 12.64 -4.86 0.07
N THR A 90 12.49 -4.21 1.23
CA THR A 90 12.36 -2.75 1.29
C THR A 90 13.69 -2.01 1.35
N ARG A 91 14.79 -2.68 1.75
CA ARG A 91 16.09 -2.03 2.00
C ARG A 91 17.27 -2.71 1.33
N ILE A 92 17.47 -4.00 1.57
CA ILE A 92 18.65 -4.73 1.11
C ILE A 92 18.64 -4.86 -0.42
N ARG A 93 17.53 -5.34 -1.00
CA ARG A 93 17.41 -5.51 -2.45
C ARG A 93 17.56 -4.18 -3.21
N PRO A 94 16.93 -3.06 -2.80
CA PRO A 94 17.16 -1.75 -3.40
C PRO A 94 18.60 -1.25 -3.27
N ALA A 95 19.24 -1.40 -2.10
CA ALA A 95 20.62 -0.93 -1.91
C ALA A 95 21.61 -1.70 -2.82
N LEU A 96 21.46 -3.02 -2.90
CA LEU A 96 22.31 -3.86 -3.74
C LEU A 96 22.08 -3.59 -5.24
N SER A 97 20.86 -3.27 -5.67
CA SER A 97 20.57 -2.92 -7.07
C SER A 97 21.18 -1.57 -7.49
N GLN A 98 21.39 -0.67 -6.53
CA GLN A 98 22.08 0.60 -6.71
C GLN A 98 23.63 0.47 -6.72
N GLY A 99 24.16 -0.74 -6.54
CA GLY A 99 25.60 -0.97 -6.49
C GLY A 99 26.23 -0.72 -5.11
N ARG A 100 25.43 -0.54 -4.06
CA ARG A 100 25.92 -0.28 -2.70
C ARG A 100 26.37 -1.56 -2.02
N VAL A 101 27.29 -1.44 -1.07
CA VAL A 101 27.65 -2.53 -0.16
C VAL A 101 26.68 -2.53 1.03
N VAL A 102 26.08 -3.67 1.33
CA VAL A 102 25.23 -3.85 2.51
C VAL A 102 25.95 -4.77 3.49
N ILE A 103 26.21 -4.28 4.69
CA ILE A 103 26.69 -5.07 5.82
C ILE A 103 25.49 -5.43 6.71
N LEU A 104 25.33 -6.72 7.00
CA LEU A 104 24.33 -7.23 7.93
C LEU A 104 24.99 -7.72 9.22
N ASP A 105 24.61 -7.12 10.35
CA ASP A 105 24.82 -7.66 11.69
C ASP A 105 23.68 -8.64 12.00
N ARG A 106 23.97 -9.94 11.86
CA ARG A 106 23.03 -11.08 11.89
C ARG A 106 22.28 -11.33 10.57
N PHE A 107 21.98 -12.59 10.35
CA PHE A 107 21.29 -13.19 9.22
C PHE A 107 20.40 -14.35 9.71
N TRP A 108 19.86 -15.18 8.82
CA TRP A 108 19.02 -16.31 9.20
C TRP A 108 19.75 -17.35 10.09
N TRP A 109 21.09 -17.34 10.13
CA TRP A 109 21.86 -18.21 11.05
C TRP A 109 21.52 -17.92 12.50
N SER A 110 21.32 -16.65 12.84
CA SER A 110 20.84 -16.27 14.17
C SER A 110 19.44 -16.84 14.47
N THR A 111 18.54 -16.91 13.48
CA THR A 111 17.23 -17.55 13.65
C THR A 111 17.37 -19.04 13.99
N TRP A 112 18.24 -19.76 13.27
CA TRP A 112 18.50 -21.18 13.53
C TRP A 112 19.08 -21.39 14.93
N VAL A 113 20.23 -20.76 15.21
CA VAL A 113 21.01 -21.00 16.42
C VAL A 113 20.23 -20.65 17.67
N TYR A 114 19.62 -19.46 17.72
CA TYR A 114 18.83 -19.05 18.87
C TYR A 114 17.48 -19.77 18.92
N GLY A 115 16.90 -20.17 17.78
CA GLY A 115 15.70 -21.00 17.74
C GLY A 115 15.93 -22.36 18.42
N ARG A 116 17.00 -23.06 18.04
CA ARG A 116 17.41 -24.34 18.64
C ARG A 116 17.69 -24.20 20.13
N ALA A 117 18.42 -23.16 20.52
CA ALA A 117 18.76 -22.89 21.91
C ALA A 117 17.52 -22.59 22.78
N ASN A 118 16.44 -22.06 22.19
CA ASN A 118 15.17 -21.78 22.86
C ASN A 118 14.14 -22.93 22.70
N GLY A 119 14.56 -24.12 22.27
CA GLY A 119 13.72 -25.32 22.23
C GLY A 119 12.76 -25.40 21.03
N VAL A 120 12.99 -24.62 19.98
CA VAL A 120 12.23 -24.77 18.72
C VAL A 120 12.74 -26.01 17.97
N SER A 121 11.82 -26.83 17.44
CA SER A 121 12.18 -28.03 16.68
C SER A 121 12.92 -27.68 15.38
N ALA A 122 13.78 -28.58 14.91
CA ALA A 122 14.53 -28.36 13.66
C ALA A 122 13.56 -28.19 12.49
N GLU A 123 12.53 -29.02 12.41
CA GLU A 123 11.56 -29.02 11.33
C GLU A 123 10.83 -27.68 11.21
N ALA A 124 10.45 -27.08 12.35
CA ALA A 124 9.82 -25.77 12.36
C ALA A 124 10.79 -24.66 11.91
N LEU A 125 12.05 -24.73 12.32
CA LEU A 125 13.09 -23.78 11.90
C LEU A 125 13.40 -23.90 10.41
N GLU A 126 13.52 -25.13 9.89
CA GLU A 126 13.73 -25.39 8.46
C GLU A 126 12.62 -24.79 7.61
N LEU A 127 11.36 -24.97 8.00
CA LEU A 127 10.21 -24.37 7.31
C LEU A 127 10.27 -22.84 7.36
N MET A 128 10.50 -22.25 8.54
CA MET A 128 10.60 -20.80 8.71
C MET A 128 11.75 -20.19 7.89
N ILE A 129 12.92 -20.82 7.92
CA ILE A 129 14.11 -20.37 7.19
C ILE A 129 13.97 -20.61 5.69
N SER A 130 13.27 -21.67 5.25
CA SER A 130 12.99 -21.89 3.83
C SER A 130 12.21 -20.74 3.22
N LEU A 131 11.29 -20.14 3.99
CA LEU A 131 10.57 -18.94 3.58
C LEU A 131 11.51 -17.75 3.42
N GLU A 132 12.39 -17.47 4.39
CA GLU A 132 13.37 -16.38 4.27
C GLU A 132 14.33 -16.64 3.09
N LYS A 133 14.81 -17.88 2.93
CA LYS A 133 15.69 -18.31 1.83
C LYS A 133 15.05 -18.07 0.46
N LEU A 134 13.74 -18.27 0.29
CA LEU A 134 13.02 -17.98 -0.96
C LEU A 134 13.17 -16.51 -1.39
N TYR A 135 13.08 -15.57 -0.45
CA TYR A 135 13.27 -14.14 -0.74
C TYR A 135 14.76 -13.79 -0.93
N LEU A 136 15.66 -14.59 -0.35
CA LEU A 136 17.11 -14.49 -0.51
C LEU A 136 17.68 -15.17 -1.76
N GLU A 137 16.94 -16.01 -2.48
CA GLU A 137 17.50 -16.87 -3.56
C GLU A 137 18.29 -16.09 -4.64
N LYS A 138 17.93 -14.82 -4.86
CA LYS A 138 18.63 -13.94 -5.83
C LYS A 138 19.79 -13.14 -5.22
N LEU A 139 20.02 -13.24 -3.90
CA LEU A 139 20.91 -12.41 -3.06
C LEU A 139 21.77 -13.32 -2.16
N LYS A 140 22.74 -14.03 -2.74
CA LYS A 140 23.73 -14.77 -1.93
C LYS A 140 24.72 -13.80 -1.29
N PRO A 141 25.12 -14.01 -0.01
CA PRO A 141 26.20 -13.26 0.61
C PRO A 141 27.48 -13.39 -0.22
N ASN A 142 28.15 -12.25 -0.43
CA ASN A 142 29.45 -12.19 -1.06
C ASN A 142 30.56 -12.68 -0.11
N ALA A 143 30.38 -12.46 1.20
CA ALA A 143 31.18 -13.05 2.26
C ALA A 143 30.36 -13.07 3.56
N THR A 144 30.52 -14.14 4.33
CA THR A 144 29.95 -14.30 5.66
C THR A 144 31.09 -14.48 6.66
N PHE A 145 31.18 -13.59 7.64
CA PHE A 145 32.20 -13.58 8.68
C PHE A 145 31.63 -14.18 9.96
N LEU A 146 32.13 -15.36 10.36
CA LEU A 146 31.82 -15.92 11.68
C LEU A 146 32.84 -15.39 12.68
N ILE A 147 32.39 -14.51 13.58
CA ILE A 147 33.23 -13.93 14.63
C ILE A 147 33.29 -14.89 15.82
N GLN A 148 34.51 -15.23 16.23
CA GLN A 148 34.77 -16.21 17.28
C GLN A 148 35.59 -15.62 18.42
N ARG A 149 35.29 -16.10 19.62
CA ARG A 149 36.06 -15.91 20.83
C ARG A 149 36.07 -17.20 21.64
N SER A 150 37.07 -17.32 22.49
CA SER A 150 37.25 -18.37 23.49
C SER A 150 36.44 -18.06 24.76
N SER A 151 36.13 -16.78 25.03
CA SER A 151 35.26 -16.32 26.11
C SER A 151 34.39 -15.12 25.70
N PRO A 152 33.13 -15.00 26.17
CA PRO A 152 32.28 -13.86 25.86
C PRO A 152 32.82 -12.58 26.50
N LEU A 153 32.62 -11.42 25.85
CA LEU A 153 32.94 -10.09 26.41
C LEU A 153 31.96 -9.64 27.51
N ARG A 154 30.88 -10.39 27.74
CA ARG A 154 29.83 -10.10 28.72
C ARG A 154 29.65 -11.33 29.61
N ASP A 155 29.16 -11.12 30.83
CA ASP A 155 28.79 -12.22 31.73
C ASP A 155 27.61 -13.02 31.15
N GLU A 156 27.92 -14.09 30.44
CA GLU A 156 26.96 -15.07 29.93
C GLU A 156 27.17 -16.42 30.62
N LYS A 157 26.10 -17.22 30.74
CA LYS A 157 26.20 -18.58 31.30
C LYS A 157 27.05 -19.44 30.38
N SER A 158 28.23 -19.87 30.85
CA SER A 158 29.25 -20.60 30.05
C SER A 158 28.65 -21.72 29.20
N SER A 159 27.83 -22.59 29.80
CA SER A 159 27.27 -23.77 29.10
C SER A 159 26.27 -23.43 27.99
N PHE A 160 25.50 -22.36 28.14
CA PHE A 160 24.55 -21.91 27.12
C PHE A 160 25.30 -21.27 25.94
N TRP A 161 26.26 -20.41 26.24
CA TRP A 161 27.06 -19.73 25.25
C TRP A 161 27.94 -20.70 24.44
N GLU A 162 28.58 -21.68 25.09
CA GLU A 162 29.30 -22.77 24.42
C GLU A 162 28.40 -23.59 23.48
N GLY A 163 27.11 -23.75 23.84
CA GLY A 163 26.10 -24.34 22.97
C GLY A 163 25.89 -23.53 21.69
N LEU A 164 25.71 -22.22 21.82
CA LEU A 164 25.57 -21.31 20.67
C LEU A 164 26.82 -21.34 19.78
N VAL A 165 28.02 -21.32 20.37
CA VAL A 165 29.30 -21.38 19.63
C VAL A 165 29.37 -22.63 18.77
N ARG A 166 29.06 -23.81 19.33
CA ARG A 166 29.07 -25.09 18.60
C ARG A 166 28.07 -25.11 17.46
N GLU A 167 26.86 -24.60 17.69
CA GLU A 167 25.82 -24.55 16.67
C GLU A 167 26.21 -23.63 15.51
N TYR A 168 26.77 -22.45 15.80
CA TYR A 168 27.30 -21.55 14.77
C TYR A 168 28.44 -22.17 13.97
N GLN A 169 29.36 -22.90 14.61
CA GLN A 169 30.45 -23.61 13.93
C GLN A 169 29.94 -24.72 13.01
N SER A 170 28.95 -25.49 13.48
CA SER A 170 28.28 -26.53 12.69
C SER A 170 27.62 -25.93 11.45
N LEU A 171 26.85 -24.86 11.62
CA LEU A 171 26.15 -24.19 10.52
C LEU A 171 27.13 -23.57 9.52
N ALA A 172 28.22 -22.98 10.00
CA ALA A 172 29.29 -22.46 9.15
C ALA A 172 29.94 -23.53 8.27
N ALA A 173 30.18 -24.72 8.81
CA ALA A 173 30.72 -25.83 8.04
C ALA A 173 29.74 -26.34 6.97
N GLN A 174 28.44 -26.39 7.29
CA GLN A 174 27.40 -26.80 6.33
C GLN A 174 27.26 -25.82 5.16
N GLU A 175 27.23 -24.53 5.48
CA GLU A 175 26.92 -23.46 4.53
C GLU A 175 28.15 -22.97 3.73
N ALA A 176 29.37 -23.35 4.14
CA ALA A 176 30.60 -23.02 3.39
C ALA A 176 30.62 -23.58 1.96
N SER A 177 29.76 -24.56 1.65
CA SER A 177 29.56 -25.10 0.30
C SER A 177 28.73 -24.17 -0.61
N GLU A 178 27.93 -23.26 -0.04
CA GLU A 178 26.97 -22.41 -0.75
C GLU A 178 27.47 -20.98 -0.98
N TYR A 179 28.26 -20.43 -0.05
CA TYR A 179 28.87 -19.10 -0.13
C TYR A 179 30.16 -18.99 0.71
N PRO A 180 31.01 -17.97 0.46
CA PRO A 180 32.27 -17.81 1.18
C PRO A 180 32.05 -17.52 2.66
N VAL A 181 32.47 -18.46 3.52
CA VAL A 181 32.45 -18.31 4.98
C VAL A 181 33.89 -18.11 5.47
N HIS A 182 34.12 -17.05 6.24
CA HIS A 182 35.41 -16.69 6.81
C HIS A 182 35.34 -16.70 8.33
N MET A 183 36.23 -17.44 8.97
CA MET A 183 36.35 -17.46 10.43
C MET A 183 37.24 -16.32 10.88
N VAL A 184 36.78 -15.49 11.82
CA VAL A 184 37.52 -14.34 12.33
C VAL A 184 37.68 -14.48 13.84
N ARG A 185 38.94 -14.59 14.30
CA ARG A 185 39.26 -14.72 15.72
C ARG A 185 39.38 -13.35 16.38
N ASN A 186 38.67 -13.15 17.49
CA ASN A 186 38.61 -11.90 18.26
C ASN A 186 38.98 -12.12 19.75
N ASP A 187 39.97 -12.97 20.02
CA ASP A 187 40.42 -13.29 21.39
C ASP A 187 41.30 -12.20 22.02
N ASP A 188 42.02 -11.45 21.19
CA ASP A 188 43.06 -10.50 21.61
C ASP A 188 42.58 -9.03 21.50
N THR A 189 43.44 -8.12 21.02
CA THR A 189 43.08 -6.72 20.75
C THR A 189 42.19 -6.60 19.51
N ILE A 190 41.40 -5.52 19.42
CA ILE A 190 40.49 -5.27 18.30
C ILE A 190 41.21 -5.12 16.94
N GLU A 191 42.50 -4.79 16.94
CA GLU A 191 43.31 -4.62 15.74
C GLU A 191 43.52 -5.96 15.00
N HIS A 192 43.63 -7.06 15.74
CA HIS A 192 43.86 -8.39 15.18
C HIS A 192 42.70 -8.89 14.27
N PRO A 193 41.42 -8.88 14.70
CA PRO A 193 40.31 -9.18 13.80
C PRO A 193 40.13 -8.13 12.70
N GLN A 194 40.44 -6.85 12.96
CA GLN A 194 40.40 -5.81 11.91
C GLN A 194 41.39 -6.08 10.78
N LEU A 195 42.60 -6.57 11.09
CA LEU A 195 43.59 -6.98 10.09
C LEU A 195 43.11 -8.19 9.27
N GLN A 196 42.55 -9.22 9.93
CA GLN A 196 41.96 -10.38 9.26
C GLN A 196 40.84 -9.95 8.29
N LEU A 197 39.96 -9.04 8.72
CA LEU A 197 38.88 -8.49 7.90
C LEU A 197 39.41 -7.62 6.76
N THR A 198 40.41 -6.77 7.01
CA THR A 198 40.99 -5.88 5.99
C THR A 198 41.46 -6.67 4.78
N GLY A 199 42.21 -7.77 4.99
CA GLY A 199 42.71 -8.60 3.90
C GLY A 199 41.59 -9.14 2.99
N ILE A 200 40.46 -9.53 3.59
CA ILE A 200 39.29 -10.05 2.86
C ILE A 200 38.50 -8.91 2.19
N LEU A 201 38.33 -7.78 2.87
CA LEU A 201 37.61 -6.61 2.35
C LEU A 201 38.39 -5.89 1.22
N THR A 202 39.71 -6.03 1.17
CA THR A 202 40.57 -5.46 0.12
C THR A 202 40.61 -6.28 -1.16
N ASP A 203 40.18 -7.54 -1.12
CA ASP A 203 40.12 -8.39 -2.31
C ASP A 203 39.01 -7.84 -3.23
N HIS A 204 39.40 -7.16 -4.32
CA HIS A 204 38.53 -6.44 -5.27
C HIS A 204 37.46 -7.29 -6.01
N GLY A 205 37.24 -8.54 -5.58
CA GLY A 205 36.37 -9.53 -6.21
C GLY A 205 34.86 -9.36 -5.96
N PHE A 206 34.43 -8.54 -5.00
CA PHE A 206 33.01 -8.45 -4.61
C PHE A 206 32.10 -7.85 -5.71
N CYS A 207 32.63 -6.94 -6.54
CA CYS A 207 31.87 -6.26 -7.60
C CYS A 207 31.97 -6.91 -9.00
N GLN A 208 32.84 -7.89 -9.23
CA GLN A 208 33.18 -8.35 -10.60
C GLN A 208 32.78 -9.79 -10.96
N ARG A 209 32.37 -10.65 -10.02
CA ARG A 209 32.26 -12.11 -10.27
C ARG A 209 30.96 -12.64 -10.90
N HIS A 210 29.96 -11.82 -11.24
CA HIS A 210 28.70 -12.31 -11.82
C HIS A 210 28.59 -12.28 -13.36
N ARG A 211 29.70 -12.10 -14.08
CA ARG A 211 29.68 -12.01 -15.56
C ARG A 211 29.74 -13.33 -16.33
N GLN A 212 29.85 -14.49 -15.68
CA GLN A 212 29.94 -15.76 -16.41
C GLN A 212 29.17 -16.87 -15.70
N ARG A 213 27.88 -16.99 -16.00
CA ARG A 213 27.11 -18.26 -16.05
C ARG A 213 25.66 -17.98 -16.46
N THR A 214 25.46 -17.48 -17.67
CA THR A 214 24.25 -17.79 -18.44
C THR A 214 24.59 -18.95 -19.36
N ARG A 215 24.30 -20.17 -18.92
CA ARG A 215 24.07 -21.28 -19.83
C ARG A 215 22.64 -21.73 -19.64
N SER A 216 21.91 -21.68 -20.75
CA SER A 216 20.68 -22.42 -21.02
C SER A 216 20.75 -23.81 -20.41
N ASN A 217 19.71 -24.20 -19.69
CA ASN A 217 19.34 -25.60 -19.56
C ASN A 217 17.83 -25.65 -19.41
N ASP A 218 17.17 -25.92 -20.53
CA ASP A 218 15.97 -26.74 -20.54
C ASP A 218 16.31 -28.06 -19.83
N ALA A 219 15.72 -28.26 -18.66
CA ALA A 219 15.70 -29.56 -17.99
C ALA A 219 14.28 -29.77 -17.43
N PRO A 220 13.74 -31.00 -17.54
CA PRO A 220 12.33 -31.24 -17.33
C PRO A 220 11.95 -31.07 -15.86
N VAL A 221 10.77 -30.49 -15.63
CA VAL A 221 10.13 -30.42 -14.32
C VAL A 221 10.07 -31.85 -13.74
N PRO A 222 10.65 -32.11 -12.56
CA PRO A 222 10.49 -33.41 -11.92
C PRO A 222 9.02 -33.57 -11.55
N ASP A 223 8.43 -34.73 -11.86
CA ASP A 223 7.05 -35.07 -11.50
C ASP A 223 6.81 -34.78 -10.00
N GLY A 224 6.13 -33.67 -9.76
CA GLY A 224 5.84 -33.18 -8.43
C GLY A 224 4.86 -34.11 -7.75
N LYS A 225 5.33 -34.85 -6.74
CA LYS A 225 4.43 -35.20 -5.65
C LYS A 225 3.99 -33.89 -5.01
N ILE A 226 2.78 -33.45 -5.34
CA ILE A 226 2.10 -32.34 -4.70
C ILE A 226 2.00 -32.68 -3.21
N LEU A 227 2.94 -32.17 -2.41
CA LEU A 227 2.83 -32.18 -0.96
C LEU A 227 1.65 -31.26 -0.64
N ARG A 228 0.52 -31.86 -0.22
CA ARG A 228 -0.62 -31.10 0.29
C ARG A 228 -0.16 -30.34 1.53
N VAL A 229 0.08 -29.05 1.35
CA VAL A 229 0.30 -28.10 2.45
C VAL A 229 -0.92 -28.23 3.38
N PRO A 230 -0.75 -28.51 4.68
CA PRO A 230 -1.86 -28.51 5.60
C PRO A 230 -2.41 -27.08 5.67
N HIS A 231 -3.61 -26.87 5.14
CA HIS A 231 -4.34 -25.63 5.33
C HIS A 231 -4.73 -25.54 6.81
N VAL A 232 -4.00 -24.72 7.57
CA VAL A 232 -4.44 -24.30 8.89
C VAL A 232 -5.50 -23.23 8.68
N TYR A 233 -6.75 -23.64 8.63
CA TYR A 233 -7.88 -22.72 8.77
C TYR A 233 -7.91 -22.28 10.24
N LEU A 234 -7.30 -21.14 10.54
CA LEU A 234 -7.73 -20.37 11.71
C LEU A 234 -9.10 -19.80 11.34
N PRO A 235 -10.21 -20.25 11.96
CA PRO A 235 -11.48 -19.59 11.74
C PRO A 235 -11.32 -18.17 12.27
N LEU A 236 -11.21 -17.19 11.36
CA LEU A 236 -11.38 -15.79 11.72
C LEU A 236 -12.72 -15.71 12.45
N ALA A 237 -12.70 -15.09 13.64
CA ALA A 237 -13.95 -14.85 14.34
C ALA A 237 -14.87 -14.05 13.42
N PRO A 238 -16.17 -14.31 13.37
CA PRO A 238 -17.05 -13.52 12.52
C PRO A 238 -17.02 -12.05 12.96
N ALA A 239 -17.02 -11.13 12.00
CA ALA A 239 -17.27 -9.72 12.29
C ALA A 239 -18.59 -9.59 13.05
N LYS A 240 -18.63 -8.75 14.08
CA LYS A 240 -19.79 -8.58 14.96
C LYS A 240 -20.55 -7.31 14.58
N PRO A 241 -21.64 -7.41 13.79
CA PRO A 241 -22.38 -6.24 13.34
C PRO A 241 -23.08 -5.53 14.51
N THR A 242 -23.30 -4.22 14.33
CA THR A 242 -24.16 -3.38 15.18
C THR A 242 -25.46 -3.06 14.43
N PRO A 243 -26.45 -2.40 15.06
CA PRO A 243 -27.64 -1.90 14.33
C PRO A 243 -27.33 -0.93 13.17
N VAL A 244 -26.14 -0.33 13.14
CA VAL A 244 -25.72 0.54 12.03
C VAL A 244 -25.44 -0.27 10.77
N TYR A 245 -25.08 -1.55 10.89
CA TYR A 245 -24.90 -2.43 9.73
C TYR A 245 -26.20 -2.66 8.95
N ASP A 246 -27.32 -2.87 9.63
CA ASP A 246 -28.64 -2.93 8.96
C ASP A 246 -29.01 -1.57 8.35
N THR A 247 -28.59 -0.49 9.01
CA THR A 247 -28.79 0.89 8.51
C THR A 247 -27.99 1.15 7.24
N TYR A 248 -26.80 0.54 7.11
CA TYR A 248 -25.99 0.64 5.89
C TYR A 248 -26.76 0.15 4.66
N TRP A 249 -27.39 -1.02 4.75
CA TRP A 249 -28.14 -1.61 3.64
C TRP A 249 -29.45 -0.86 3.35
N LYS A 250 -30.18 -0.46 4.40
CA LYS A 250 -31.38 0.37 4.26
C LYS A 250 -31.06 1.71 3.61
N PHE A 251 -29.96 2.34 4.02
CA PHE A 251 -29.46 3.58 3.42
C PHE A 251 -29.11 3.38 1.95
N ALA A 252 -28.34 2.33 1.60
CA ALA A 252 -27.99 2.04 0.22
C ALA A 252 -29.22 1.87 -0.67
N CYS A 253 -30.21 1.09 -0.20
CA CYS A 253 -31.48 0.87 -0.90
C CYS A 253 -32.28 2.17 -1.09
N GLU A 254 -32.42 2.98 -0.03
CA GLU A 254 -33.19 4.22 -0.12
C GLU A 254 -32.50 5.26 -1.01
N ARG A 255 -31.17 5.37 -0.94
CA ARG A 255 -30.39 6.25 -1.84
C ARG A 255 -30.57 5.86 -3.31
N GLN A 256 -30.64 4.57 -3.59
CA GLN A 256 -30.85 4.06 -4.93
C GLN A 256 -32.30 4.25 -5.42
N ALA A 257 -33.29 4.10 -4.53
CA ALA A 257 -34.68 4.44 -4.83
C ALA A 257 -34.85 5.93 -5.15
N ILE A 258 -34.22 6.82 -4.37
CA ILE A 258 -34.20 8.27 -4.64
C ILE A 258 -33.56 8.56 -6.01
N PHE A 259 -32.48 7.86 -6.37
CA PHE A 259 -31.85 8.00 -7.68
C PHE A 259 -32.85 7.70 -8.82
N PHE A 260 -33.54 6.55 -8.79
CA PHE A 260 -34.51 6.20 -9.83
C PHE A 260 -35.79 7.05 -9.82
N ARG A 261 -36.24 7.53 -8.65
CA ARG A 261 -37.35 8.51 -8.58
C ARG A 261 -36.98 9.81 -9.30
N ARG A 262 -35.75 10.29 -9.08
CA ARG A 262 -35.22 11.49 -9.76
C ARG A 262 -35.03 11.26 -11.26
N LEU A 263 -34.54 10.09 -11.65
CA LEU A 263 -34.33 9.73 -13.05
C LEU A 263 -35.66 9.77 -13.84
N ARG A 264 -36.75 9.29 -13.23
CA ARG A 264 -38.10 9.28 -13.81
C ARG A 264 -38.83 10.63 -13.71
N GLY A 265 -38.17 11.69 -13.24
CA GLY A 265 -38.78 13.01 -13.12
C GLY A 265 -39.86 13.12 -12.03
N ALA A 266 -39.86 12.23 -11.03
CA ALA A 266 -40.82 12.29 -9.94
C ALA A 266 -40.67 13.61 -9.14
N SER A 267 -41.80 14.14 -8.67
CA SER A 267 -41.84 15.31 -7.80
C SER A 267 -41.32 14.98 -6.39
N ARG A 268 -40.98 16.03 -5.64
CA ARG A 268 -40.56 15.91 -4.24
C ARG A 268 -41.76 15.72 -3.29
N PRO A 269 -41.53 15.17 -2.08
CA PRO A 269 -40.26 14.60 -1.59
C PRO A 269 -39.98 13.23 -2.23
N TRP A 270 -38.70 12.94 -2.52
CA TRP A 270 -38.32 11.65 -3.10
C TRP A 270 -38.18 10.53 -2.07
N THR A 271 -38.37 10.81 -0.78
CA THR A 271 -38.24 9.86 0.34
C THR A 271 -38.95 10.45 1.55
N ASP A 272 -39.45 9.61 2.44
CA ASP A 272 -40.00 10.03 3.73
C ASP A 272 -38.91 10.17 4.82
N ASP A 273 -37.67 9.78 4.52
CA ASP A 273 -36.55 9.93 5.44
C ASP A 273 -36.13 11.41 5.58
N THR A 274 -36.44 12.00 6.73
CA THR A 274 -36.16 13.42 7.03
C THR A 274 -34.66 13.75 7.02
N ILE A 275 -33.78 12.79 7.37
CA ILE A 275 -32.33 13.00 7.35
C ILE A 275 -31.86 13.13 5.90
N LEU A 276 -32.36 12.27 5.00
CA LEU A 276 -32.03 12.30 3.57
C LEU A 276 -32.63 13.51 2.85
N GLN A 277 -33.75 14.07 3.34
CA GLN A 277 -34.32 15.32 2.83
C GLN A 277 -33.47 16.55 3.22
N GLN A 278 -32.92 16.56 4.43
CA GLN A 278 -32.23 17.73 5.00
C GLN A 278 -30.75 17.80 4.63
N HIS A 279 -30.07 16.66 4.48
CA HIS A 279 -28.62 16.60 4.35
C HIS A 279 -28.16 16.06 3.00
N LYS A 280 -26.97 16.50 2.56
CA LYS A 280 -26.38 16.06 1.30
C LYS A 280 -25.66 14.72 1.47
N PHE A 281 -26.06 13.73 0.67
CA PHE A 281 -25.40 12.43 0.52
C PHE A 281 -25.12 12.14 -0.95
N THR A 282 -24.13 11.29 -1.21
CA THR A 282 -23.85 10.76 -2.56
C THR A 282 -24.90 9.72 -2.98
N ASN A 283 -24.86 9.27 -4.23
CA ASN A 283 -25.62 8.11 -4.69
C ASN A 283 -24.99 6.80 -4.19
N ALA A 284 -25.73 5.70 -4.31
CA ALA A 284 -25.22 4.37 -3.95
C ALA A 284 -24.07 3.95 -4.87
N TYR A 285 -24.24 4.17 -6.18
CA TYR A 285 -23.18 4.03 -7.16
C TYR A 285 -22.40 5.34 -7.29
N ARG A 286 -21.10 5.33 -6.98
CA ARG A 286 -20.23 6.53 -7.03
C ARG A 286 -20.20 7.15 -8.42
N ALA A 287 -20.23 6.32 -9.47
CA ALA A 287 -20.23 6.78 -10.85
C ALA A 287 -21.46 7.64 -11.18
N SER A 288 -22.57 7.50 -10.45
CA SER A 288 -23.80 8.25 -10.65
C SER A 288 -23.79 9.64 -9.98
N ASP A 289 -22.75 9.98 -9.21
CA ASP A 289 -22.61 11.30 -8.63
C ASP A 289 -22.32 12.35 -9.71
N ARG A 290 -22.83 13.58 -9.52
CA ARG A 290 -22.71 14.68 -10.50
C ARG A 290 -21.27 14.94 -10.95
N VAL A 291 -20.31 14.91 -10.01
CA VAL A 291 -18.90 15.15 -10.32
C VAL A 291 -18.30 13.97 -11.10
N SER A 292 -18.66 12.74 -10.77
CA SER A 292 -18.24 11.55 -11.51
C SER A 292 -18.83 11.53 -12.92
N GLN A 293 -20.11 11.84 -13.07
CA GLN A 293 -20.78 11.97 -14.37
C GLN A 293 -20.12 13.02 -15.25
N TYR A 294 -19.77 14.18 -14.67
CA TYR A 294 -19.06 15.22 -15.39
C TYR A 294 -17.66 14.78 -15.81
N LEU A 295 -16.91 14.15 -14.90
CA LEU A 295 -15.60 13.57 -15.20
C LEU A 295 -15.70 12.58 -16.38
N ILE A 296 -16.57 11.58 -16.26
CA ILE A 296 -16.71 10.52 -17.25
C ILE A 296 -17.07 11.13 -18.61
N ARG A 297 -18.09 11.98 -18.69
CA ARG A 297 -18.54 12.53 -19.97
C ARG A 297 -17.58 13.58 -20.55
N HIS A 298 -17.24 14.62 -19.78
CA HIS A 298 -16.59 15.83 -20.29
C HIS A 298 -15.06 15.84 -20.14
N VAL A 299 -14.52 15.02 -19.23
CA VAL A 299 -13.07 14.98 -18.97
C VAL A 299 -12.44 13.77 -19.64
N ILE A 300 -13.10 12.61 -19.60
CA ILE A 300 -12.54 11.35 -20.12
C ILE A 300 -12.86 11.17 -21.61
N TYR A 301 -14.13 11.28 -22.01
CA TYR A 301 -14.58 10.83 -23.34
C TYR A 301 -14.89 11.95 -24.34
N GLU A 302 -15.16 13.18 -23.88
CA GLU A 302 -15.41 14.29 -24.79
C GLU A 302 -14.17 14.67 -25.60
N GLY A 303 -14.33 14.66 -26.93
CA GLY A 303 -13.28 14.98 -27.90
C GLY A 303 -12.37 13.80 -28.28
N ASP A 304 -12.66 12.59 -27.81
CA ASP A 304 -11.86 11.36 -28.04
C ASP A 304 -10.34 11.58 -27.86
N PRO A 305 -9.91 12.04 -26.67
CA PRO A 305 -8.51 12.37 -26.42
C PRO A 305 -7.59 11.13 -26.48
N ALA A 306 -6.31 11.38 -26.80
CA ALA A 306 -5.29 10.34 -26.70
C ALA A 306 -5.19 9.79 -25.26
N PRO A 307 -4.77 8.52 -25.07
CA PRO A 307 -4.70 7.89 -23.74
C PRO A 307 -3.91 8.72 -22.71
N ASP A 308 -2.81 9.34 -23.12
CA ASP A 308 -1.97 10.14 -22.23
C ASP A 308 -2.67 11.46 -21.83
N ASP A 309 -3.41 12.06 -22.77
CA ASP A 309 -4.26 13.21 -22.49
C ASP A 309 -5.40 12.85 -21.53
N VAL A 310 -5.98 11.66 -21.64
CA VAL A 310 -7.02 11.20 -20.69
C VAL A 310 -6.48 11.22 -19.27
N VAL A 311 -5.32 10.61 -19.02
CA VAL A 311 -4.71 10.59 -17.69
C VAL A 311 -4.42 12.01 -17.20
N PHE A 312 -3.82 12.85 -18.05
CA PHE A 312 -3.53 14.24 -17.72
C PHE A 312 -4.81 15.03 -17.35
N ARG A 313 -5.85 14.93 -18.17
CA ARG A 313 -7.15 15.59 -17.96
C ARG A 313 -7.80 15.13 -16.66
N ILE A 314 -7.76 13.83 -16.36
CA ILE A 314 -8.26 13.27 -15.10
C ILE A 314 -7.49 13.85 -13.90
N LEU A 315 -6.16 13.81 -13.91
CA LEU A 315 -5.33 14.32 -12.82
C LEU A 315 -5.59 15.81 -12.57
N LEU A 316 -5.63 16.61 -13.64
CA LEU A 316 -5.90 18.04 -13.59
C LEU A 316 -7.29 18.33 -13.01
N PHE A 317 -8.33 17.65 -13.50
CA PHE A 317 -9.69 17.79 -12.99
C PHE A 317 -9.77 17.40 -11.51
N LYS A 318 -9.18 16.26 -11.13
CA LYS A 318 -9.32 15.67 -9.81
C LYS A 318 -8.52 16.36 -8.72
N ILE A 319 -7.44 17.05 -9.06
CA ILE A 319 -6.70 17.91 -8.12
C ILE A 319 -7.57 19.07 -7.59
N PHE A 320 -8.42 19.63 -8.43
CA PHE A 320 -9.36 20.69 -8.02
C PHE A 320 -10.70 20.11 -7.57
N ASN A 321 -11.07 18.97 -8.15
CA ASN A 321 -12.29 18.21 -7.90
C ASN A 321 -13.53 19.11 -7.95
N LYS A 322 -13.60 20.01 -8.94
CA LYS A 322 -14.62 21.04 -9.08
C LYS A 322 -14.91 21.31 -10.56
N ILE A 323 -16.19 21.22 -10.94
CA ILE A 323 -16.67 21.34 -12.32
C ILE A 323 -16.39 22.74 -12.87
N GLU A 324 -16.71 23.77 -12.10
CA GLU A 324 -16.59 25.16 -12.52
C GLU A 324 -15.12 25.58 -12.73
N THR A 325 -14.18 24.87 -12.09
CA THR A 325 -12.75 25.07 -12.34
C THR A 325 -12.36 24.47 -13.69
N TRP A 326 -12.89 23.30 -14.05
CA TRP A 326 -12.67 22.71 -15.37
C TRP A 326 -13.24 23.56 -16.49
N GLU A 327 -14.47 24.04 -16.34
CA GLU A 327 -15.13 24.94 -17.30
C GLU A 327 -14.38 26.25 -17.49
N LEU A 328 -13.78 26.79 -16.41
CA LEU A 328 -12.90 27.94 -16.49
C LEU A 328 -11.67 27.63 -17.36
N LEU A 329 -11.04 26.46 -17.19
CA LEU A 329 -9.88 26.05 -17.98
C LEU A 329 -10.25 25.87 -19.45
N THR A 330 -11.30 25.10 -19.76
CA THR A 330 -11.71 24.83 -21.15
C THR A 330 -12.17 26.10 -21.87
N LYS A 331 -12.86 27.01 -21.19
CA LYS A 331 -13.27 28.30 -21.78
C LYS A 331 -12.10 29.19 -22.21
N ASN A 332 -10.98 29.14 -21.50
CA ASN A 332 -9.82 30.01 -21.75
C ASN A 332 -8.71 29.33 -22.58
N LEU A 333 -8.62 28.00 -22.51
CA LEU A 333 -7.58 27.21 -23.19
C LEU A 333 -8.10 26.48 -24.43
N GLY A 334 -9.41 26.33 -24.58
CA GLY A 334 -10.02 25.45 -25.58
C GLY A 334 -9.88 23.99 -25.16
N THR A 335 -9.39 23.14 -26.07
CA THR A 335 -9.12 21.73 -25.79
C THR A 335 -7.95 21.59 -24.82
N VAL A 336 -8.19 20.96 -23.67
CA VAL A 336 -7.17 20.70 -22.64
C VAL A 336 -6.46 19.39 -22.99
N SER A 337 -5.20 19.47 -23.42
CA SER A 337 -4.32 18.36 -23.76
C SER A 337 -2.90 18.64 -23.26
N LEU A 338 -2.02 17.64 -23.36
CA LEU A 338 -0.58 17.78 -23.11
C LEU A 338 0.07 18.78 -24.07
N GLU A 339 -0.42 18.88 -25.31
CA GLU A 339 0.07 19.86 -26.29
C GLU A 339 -0.31 21.30 -25.93
N THR A 340 -1.53 21.51 -25.41
CA THR A 340 -2.00 22.85 -25.02
C THR A 340 -1.61 23.22 -23.59
N TYR A 341 -0.97 22.31 -22.86
CA TYR A 341 -0.54 22.53 -21.49
C TYR A 341 0.57 23.58 -21.44
N ALA A 342 0.30 24.67 -20.71
CA ALA A 342 1.29 25.69 -20.42
C ALA A 342 1.18 26.10 -18.94
N TYR A 343 2.19 25.76 -18.14
CA TYR A 343 2.20 26.01 -16.70
C TYR A 343 1.84 27.46 -16.37
N ASP A 344 2.54 28.43 -16.98
CA ASP A 344 2.38 29.85 -16.68
C ASP A 344 0.94 30.31 -16.97
N ARG A 345 0.35 29.84 -18.07
CA ARG A 345 -1.00 30.20 -18.48
C ARG A 345 -2.06 29.65 -17.52
N LEU A 346 -1.91 28.39 -17.06
CA LEU A 346 -2.81 27.81 -16.08
C LEU A 346 -2.66 28.48 -14.71
N GLU A 347 -1.42 28.77 -14.30
CA GLU A 347 -1.12 29.43 -13.04
C GLU A 347 -1.75 30.82 -12.96
N GLU A 348 -1.54 31.64 -13.97
CA GLU A 348 -2.09 32.99 -14.08
C GLU A 348 -3.62 32.98 -14.05
N LEU A 349 -4.24 32.08 -14.83
CA LEU A 349 -5.69 31.95 -14.90
C LEU A 349 -6.31 31.57 -13.55
N LEU A 350 -5.72 30.60 -12.86
CA LEU A 350 -6.18 30.16 -11.54
C LEU A 350 -5.92 31.22 -10.46
N THR A 351 -4.77 31.89 -10.50
CA THR A 351 -4.46 33.01 -9.61
C THR A 351 -5.44 34.16 -9.81
N ALA A 352 -5.79 34.49 -11.06
CA ALA A 352 -6.76 35.54 -11.39
C ALA A 352 -8.18 35.17 -10.94
N ALA A 353 -8.58 33.90 -11.02
CA ALA A 353 -9.84 33.45 -10.47
C ALA A 353 -9.87 33.59 -8.94
N MET A 354 -8.79 33.17 -8.26
CA MET A 354 -8.66 33.29 -6.81
C MET A 354 -8.66 34.76 -6.34
N SER A 355 -8.00 35.67 -7.07
CA SER A 355 -7.97 37.10 -6.71
C SER A 355 -9.34 37.77 -6.84
N ARG A 356 -10.21 37.27 -7.74
CA ARG A 356 -11.63 37.65 -7.83
C ARG A 356 -12.54 36.99 -6.78
N GLY A 357 -11.98 36.26 -5.82
CA GLY A 357 -12.72 35.57 -4.77
C GLY A 357 -13.37 34.25 -5.19
N GLN A 358 -13.09 33.74 -6.40
CA GLN A 358 -13.60 32.45 -6.86
C GLN A 358 -12.85 31.29 -6.18
N ARG A 359 -13.60 30.37 -5.57
CA ARG A 359 -13.03 29.13 -5.03
C ARG A 359 -12.76 28.14 -6.17
N ILE A 360 -11.50 27.72 -6.32
CA ILE A 360 -11.08 26.77 -7.36
C ILE A 360 -11.05 25.30 -6.89
N TYR A 361 -11.13 25.04 -5.58
CA TYR A 361 -11.22 23.68 -5.02
C TYR A 361 -12.63 23.40 -4.49
N SER A 362 -13.06 22.15 -4.51
CA SER A 362 -14.28 21.73 -3.80
C SER A 362 -14.05 21.62 -2.29
N ALA A 363 -15.13 21.80 -1.52
CA ALA A 363 -15.09 21.83 -0.05
C ALA A 363 -14.72 20.48 0.62
N ALA A 364 -14.72 19.38 -0.15
CA ALA A 364 -14.49 18.03 0.35
C ALA A 364 -13.06 17.53 0.10
N TYR A 365 -12.22 18.28 -0.63
CA TYR A 365 -10.94 17.80 -1.12
C TYR A 365 -9.77 18.31 -0.27
N ILE A 366 -9.07 17.39 0.40
CA ILE A 366 -7.95 17.65 1.31
C ILE A 366 -6.67 17.17 0.63
N MET A 367 -6.09 17.99 -0.24
CA MET A 367 -4.67 17.85 -0.60
C MET A 367 -3.85 18.57 0.48
N PRO A 368 -2.93 17.88 1.18
CA PRO A 368 -1.95 18.55 2.02
C PRO A 368 -1.19 19.56 1.20
N SER A 369 -0.96 20.78 1.72
CA SER A 369 0.11 21.61 1.17
C SER A 369 1.41 20.84 1.40
N GLY A 370 2.19 20.60 0.35
CA GLY A 370 3.54 20.05 0.45
C GLY A 370 4.33 20.70 1.58
N THR A 371 5.23 19.93 2.20
CA THR A 371 6.05 20.33 3.34
C THR A 371 6.53 21.77 3.23
N SER A 372 6.56 22.46 4.39
CA SER A 372 6.95 23.85 4.64
C SER A 372 8.33 24.30 4.14
N THR A 373 8.98 23.48 3.31
CA THR A 373 10.33 23.65 2.78
C THR A 373 10.39 24.36 1.43
N ASN A 374 9.29 24.47 0.68
CA ASN A 374 9.26 25.21 -0.60
C ASN A 374 8.54 26.56 -0.48
N ARG A 375 9.29 27.63 -0.73
CA ARG A 375 8.85 29.04 -0.81
C ARG A 375 7.97 29.34 -2.06
N GLU A 376 7.08 28.44 -2.46
CA GLU A 376 6.05 28.77 -3.47
C GLU A 376 4.75 29.21 -2.77
N SER A 377 4.34 30.46 -2.99
CA SER A 377 3.37 31.16 -2.14
C SER A 377 1.91 30.72 -2.23
N LYS A 378 1.54 29.76 -3.11
CA LYS A 378 0.13 29.35 -3.33
C LYS A 378 -0.01 27.86 -3.70
N LYS A 379 -1.02 27.18 -3.13
CA LYS A 379 -1.23 25.71 -3.25
C LYS A 379 -1.41 25.21 -4.69
N HIS A 380 -2.09 25.97 -5.55
CA HIS A 380 -2.36 25.54 -6.92
C HIS A 380 -1.10 25.45 -7.78
N ARG A 381 -0.10 26.31 -7.52
CA ARG A 381 1.22 26.27 -8.18
C ARG A 381 1.92 24.93 -7.96
N MET A 382 1.97 24.49 -6.71
CA MET A 382 2.56 23.23 -6.31
C MET A 382 1.82 22.03 -6.90
N HIS A 383 0.48 22.08 -6.99
CA HIS A 383 -0.28 21.02 -7.65
C HIS A 383 -0.02 20.96 -9.16
N LEU A 384 0.10 22.11 -9.84
CA LEU A 384 0.45 22.14 -11.26
C LEU A 384 1.84 21.56 -11.50
N ARG A 385 2.83 21.90 -10.66
CA ARG A 385 4.18 21.30 -10.70
C ARG A 385 4.16 19.79 -10.47
N LEU A 386 3.27 19.32 -9.58
CA LEU A 386 3.10 17.89 -9.35
C LEU A 386 2.61 17.17 -10.60
N ILE A 387 1.66 17.77 -11.34
CA ILE A 387 1.20 17.23 -12.62
C ILE A 387 2.35 17.22 -13.63
N GLU A 388 3.11 18.32 -13.78
CA GLU A 388 4.29 18.33 -14.67
C GLU A 388 5.26 17.21 -14.36
N LYS A 389 5.53 16.98 -13.07
CA LYS A 389 6.38 15.88 -12.64
C LYS A 389 5.79 14.52 -13.02
N MET A 390 4.51 14.29 -12.78
CA MET A 390 3.84 13.04 -13.14
C MET A 390 3.91 12.76 -14.66
N ILE A 391 3.74 13.79 -15.48
CA ILE A 391 3.86 13.68 -16.94
C ILE A 391 5.32 13.43 -17.34
N ALA A 392 6.28 14.15 -16.76
CA ALA A 392 7.71 13.97 -17.04
C ALA A 392 8.24 12.60 -16.62
N ASP A 393 7.68 12.01 -15.57
CA ASP A 393 7.97 10.65 -15.13
C ASP A 393 7.24 9.59 -15.99
N GLU A 394 6.55 9.96 -17.08
CA GLU A 394 5.80 9.06 -17.96
C GLU A 394 4.68 8.27 -17.25
N LEU A 395 4.08 8.85 -16.19
CA LEU A 395 3.01 8.20 -15.43
C LEU A 395 1.86 7.68 -16.30
N PRO A 396 1.38 8.39 -17.35
CA PRO A 396 0.31 7.86 -18.20
C PRO A 396 0.63 6.50 -18.83
N THR A 397 1.85 6.36 -19.36
CA THR A 397 2.33 5.09 -19.93
C THR A 397 2.47 4.03 -18.84
N GLN A 398 3.04 4.37 -17.69
CA GLN A 398 3.17 3.43 -16.57
C GLN A 398 1.81 2.93 -16.04
N LEU A 399 0.78 3.79 -16.02
CA LEU A 399 -0.58 3.41 -15.60
C LEU A 399 -1.26 2.49 -16.60
N ARG A 400 -1.10 2.77 -17.90
CA ARG A 400 -1.61 1.90 -18.98
C ARG A 400 -1.00 0.51 -18.92
N ASP A 401 0.31 0.44 -18.66
CA ASP A 401 1.08 -0.81 -18.68
C ASP A 401 1.09 -1.51 -17.30
N ALA A 402 0.40 -0.95 -16.30
CA ALA A 402 0.34 -1.51 -14.96
C ALA A 402 -0.38 -2.88 -14.97
N PRO A 403 0.19 -3.93 -14.37
CA PRO A 403 -0.37 -5.28 -14.44
C PRO A 403 -1.60 -5.48 -13.54
N SER A 404 -1.90 -4.53 -12.65
CA SER A 404 -2.99 -4.63 -11.68
C SER A 404 -3.40 -3.23 -11.17
N MET A 405 -4.63 -3.10 -10.68
CA MET A 405 -5.14 -1.88 -10.05
C MET A 405 -4.31 -1.52 -8.80
N GLY A 406 -3.85 -2.54 -8.07
CA GLY A 406 -2.94 -2.37 -6.93
C GLY A 406 -1.59 -1.74 -7.33
N LYS A 407 -1.02 -2.15 -8.48
CA LYS A 407 0.22 -1.53 -8.98
C LYS A 407 0.00 -0.12 -9.52
N ALA A 408 -1.10 0.13 -10.21
CA ALA A 408 -1.47 1.48 -10.61
C ALA A 408 -1.70 2.41 -9.40
N PHE A 409 -2.26 1.88 -8.31
CA PHE A 409 -2.38 2.57 -7.04
C PHE A 409 -1.01 2.90 -6.42
N ASP A 410 -0.09 1.93 -6.36
CA ASP A 410 1.26 2.13 -5.82
C ASP A 410 2.01 3.25 -6.58
N LEU A 411 1.88 3.27 -7.91
CA LEU A 411 2.44 4.32 -8.77
C LEU A 411 1.93 5.70 -8.38
N LEU A 412 0.61 5.88 -8.24
CA LEU A 412 0.00 7.15 -7.84
C LEU A 412 0.38 7.56 -6.41
N ARG A 413 0.41 6.60 -5.47
CA ARG A 413 0.78 6.83 -4.06
C ARG A 413 2.25 7.22 -3.89
N SER A 414 3.12 6.89 -4.85
CA SER A 414 4.55 7.24 -4.78
C SER A 414 4.81 8.75 -4.86
N TYR A 415 3.84 9.54 -5.34
CA TYR A 415 4.00 10.97 -5.53
C TYR A 415 3.73 11.76 -4.24
N PRO A 416 4.51 12.84 -3.98
CA PRO A 416 4.28 13.70 -2.82
C PRO A 416 2.84 14.25 -2.77
N SER A 417 2.28 14.35 -1.57
CA SER A 417 0.91 14.83 -1.30
C SER A 417 -0.22 13.89 -1.74
N ILE A 418 0.06 12.79 -2.44
CA ILE A 418 -0.93 11.78 -2.82
C ILE A 418 -0.93 10.64 -1.78
N GLY A 419 -1.79 10.75 -0.77
CA GLY A 419 -2.00 9.69 0.22
C GLY A 419 -2.91 8.57 -0.29
N ASP A 420 -3.06 7.51 0.51
CA ASP A 420 -3.90 6.33 0.24
C ASP A 420 -5.29 6.65 -0.32
N PHE A 421 -5.99 7.58 0.32
CA PHE A 421 -7.32 7.95 -0.11
C PHE A 421 -7.30 8.56 -1.52
N LEU A 422 -6.38 9.48 -1.80
CA LEU A 422 -6.31 10.17 -3.09
C LEU A 422 -5.84 9.23 -4.20
N ALA A 423 -4.81 8.43 -3.95
CA ALA A 423 -4.34 7.42 -4.90
C ALA A 423 -5.47 6.46 -5.29
N TYR A 424 -6.27 5.99 -4.31
CA TYR A 424 -7.40 5.10 -4.59
C TYR A 424 -8.49 5.79 -5.42
N GLN A 425 -8.84 7.05 -5.11
CA GLN A 425 -9.81 7.80 -5.91
C GLN A 425 -9.31 7.99 -7.35
N PHE A 426 -8.03 8.35 -7.52
CA PHE A 426 -7.43 8.62 -8.83
C PHE A 426 -7.34 7.35 -9.68
N VAL A 427 -6.89 6.23 -9.12
CA VAL A 427 -6.84 4.97 -9.88
C VAL A 427 -8.23 4.50 -10.28
N THR A 428 -9.26 4.69 -9.45
CA THR A 428 -10.65 4.39 -9.85
C THR A 428 -11.12 5.32 -10.96
N ASP A 429 -10.80 6.60 -10.89
CA ASP A 429 -11.18 7.60 -11.90
C ASP A 429 -10.51 7.32 -13.25
N VAL A 430 -9.23 6.94 -13.25
CA VAL A 430 -8.51 6.43 -14.43
C VAL A 430 -9.16 5.15 -14.94
N ASN A 431 -9.58 4.24 -14.05
CA ASN A 431 -10.26 3.01 -14.43
C ASN A 431 -11.69 3.21 -14.93
N TYR A 432 -12.26 4.42 -14.93
CA TYR A 432 -13.46 4.72 -15.71
C TYR A 432 -13.18 4.94 -17.20
N SER A 433 -11.92 5.15 -17.57
CA SER A 433 -11.50 5.31 -18.97
C SER A 433 -11.14 3.99 -19.65
N THR A 434 -10.72 4.08 -20.91
CA THR A 434 -10.12 2.99 -21.70
C THR A 434 -8.62 2.81 -21.46
N VAL A 435 -7.97 3.71 -20.70
CA VAL A 435 -6.53 3.63 -20.41
C VAL A 435 -6.19 2.36 -19.62
N THR A 436 -7.08 1.97 -18.70
CA THR A 436 -6.95 0.75 -17.91
C THR A 436 -8.24 -0.06 -17.94
N ASN A 437 -8.15 -1.37 -17.73
CA ASN A 437 -9.31 -2.26 -17.71
C ASN A 437 -9.29 -3.23 -16.53
N PHE A 438 -8.99 -2.72 -15.34
CA PHE A 438 -8.99 -3.51 -14.12
C PHE A 438 -10.41 -3.84 -13.66
N SER A 439 -10.57 -4.99 -12.98
CA SER A 439 -11.82 -5.28 -12.29
C SER A 439 -12.01 -4.33 -11.11
N GLU A 440 -13.18 -3.73 -10.99
CA GLU A 440 -13.52 -2.88 -9.84
C GLU A 440 -13.72 -3.68 -8.54
N MET A 441 -13.69 -5.01 -8.63
CA MET A 441 -13.62 -5.93 -7.50
C MET A 441 -12.19 -6.35 -7.14
N GLU A 442 -11.17 -5.85 -7.83
CA GLU A 442 -9.78 -6.26 -7.61
C GLU A 442 -9.17 -5.61 -6.36
N PHE A 443 -9.35 -4.30 -6.18
CA PHE A 443 -8.59 -3.53 -5.20
C PHE A 443 -9.44 -2.44 -4.52
N VAL A 444 -9.26 -2.28 -3.20
CA VAL A 444 -9.95 -1.27 -2.40
C VAL A 444 -9.10 -0.76 -1.26
N VAL A 445 -9.26 0.53 -0.95
CA VAL A 445 -8.66 1.17 0.21
C VAL A 445 -9.71 1.93 1.01
N ALA A 446 -9.86 1.57 2.28
CA ALA A 446 -10.73 2.23 3.24
C ALA A 446 -10.18 3.63 3.55
N GLY A 447 -10.88 4.66 3.06
CA GLY A 447 -10.58 6.05 3.38
C GLY A 447 -11.03 6.41 4.81
N PRO A 448 -10.66 7.59 5.32
CA PRO A 448 -10.97 7.98 6.71
C PRO A 448 -12.46 7.92 7.06
N GLY A 449 -13.34 8.35 6.15
CA GLY A 449 -14.80 8.26 6.35
C GLY A 449 -15.31 6.82 6.33
N ALA A 450 -14.74 5.96 5.48
CA ALA A 450 -15.14 4.56 5.39
C ALA A 450 -14.73 3.81 6.66
N ARG A 451 -13.53 4.07 7.20
CA ARG A 451 -13.07 3.50 8.48
C ARG A 451 -14.00 3.88 9.63
N ASP A 452 -14.42 5.14 9.71
CA ASP A 452 -15.43 5.58 10.69
C ASP A 452 -16.75 4.83 10.52
N GLY A 453 -17.22 4.66 9.28
CA GLY A 453 -18.45 3.94 8.97
C GLY A 453 -18.38 2.47 9.35
N ILE A 454 -17.28 1.80 8.98
CA ILE A 454 -17.00 0.41 9.34
C ILE A 454 -16.99 0.24 10.86
N ARG A 455 -16.33 1.16 11.58
CA ARG A 455 -16.28 1.10 13.06
C ARG A 455 -17.67 1.21 13.69
N LYS A 456 -18.56 2.02 13.10
CA LYS A 456 -19.96 2.11 13.55
C LYS A 456 -20.76 0.87 13.19
N CYS A 457 -20.58 0.31 11.99
CA CYS A 457 -21.27 -0.90 11.53
C CYS A 457 -20.81 -2.16 12.28
N PHE A 458 -19.57 -2.22 12.77
CA PHE A 458 -19.02 -3.42 13.38
C PHE A 458 -18.36 -3.12 14.74
N SER A 459 -18.87 -3.76 15.79
CA SER A 459 -18.29 -3.69 17.13
C SER A 459 -16.94 -4.40 17.22
N SER A 460 -16.73 -5.41 16.38
CA SER A 460 -15.47 -6.12 16.16
C SER A 460 -15.38 -6.57 14.70
N LEU A 461 -14.19 -6.48 14.10
CA LEU A 461 -13.96 -6.92 12.72
C LEU A 461 -13.58 -8.40 12.62
N GLY A 462 -13.43 -9.09 13.75
CA GLY A 462 -13.18 -10.53 13.75
C GLY A 462 -11.81 -10.96 13.20
N GLY A 463 -10.85 -10.04 13.16
CA GLY A 463 -9.53 -10.25 12.57
C GLY A 463 -9.41 -9.81 11.12
N LEU A 464 -10.50 -9.34 10.50
CA LEU A 464 -10.46 -8.70 9.18
C LEU A 464 -9.97 -7.26 9.28
N THR A 465 -9.23 -6.83 8.27
CA THR A 465 -8.91 -5.42 8.02
C THR A 465 -10.13 -4.68 7.46
N GLU A 466 -10.12 -3.34 7.50
CA GLU A 466 -11.21 -2.54 6.94
C GLU A 466 -11.41 -2.77 5.43
N ASN A 467 -10.33 -3.04 4.69
CA ASN A 467 -10.40 -3.35 3.26
C ASN A 467 -11.09 -4.69 3.02
N GLU A 468 -10.78 -5.71 3.83
CA GLU A 468 -11.42 -7.02 3.76
C GLU A 468 -12.88 -6.96 4.19
N ILE A 469 -13.24 -6.09 5.13
CA ILE A 469 -14.64 -5.83 5.48
C ILE A 469 -15.40 -5.26 4.29
N ILE A 470 -14.84 -4.28 3.57
CA ILE A 470 -15.50 -3.73 2.37
C ILE A 470 -15.72 -4.83 1.33
N ARG A 471 -14.73 -5.71 1.11
CA ARG A 471 -14.86 -6.87 0.22
C ARG A 471 -15.94 -7.83 0.69
N ALA A 472 -15.92 -8.24 1.95
CA ALA A 472 -16.91 -9.16 2.51
C ALA A 472 -18.34 -8.61 2.40
N VAL A 473 -18.51 -7.30 2.58
CA VAL A 473 -19.79 -6.59 2.44
C VAL A 473 -20.25 -6.57 0.98
N ALA A 474 -19.35 -6.30 0.04
CA ALA A 474 -19.65 -6.34 -1.39
C ALA A 474 -20.04 -7.76 -1.85
N ASP A 475 -19.30 -8.78 -1.41
CA ASP A 475 -19.55 -10.19 -1.77
C ASP A 475 -20.89 -10.70 -1.21
N ARG A 476 -21.35 -10.16 -0.08
CA ARG A 476 -22.61 -10.56 0.60
C ARG A 476 -23.82 -9.69 0.25
N GLN A 477 -23.68 -8.71 -0.63
CA GLN A 477 -24.74 -7.71 -0.86
C GLN A 477 -26.12 -8.32 -1.14
N GLN A 478 -26.19 -9.36 -1.97
CA GLN A 478 -27.44 -10.02 -2.32
C GLN A 478 -28.08 -10.72 -1.12
N GLN A 479 -27.27 -11.46 -0.35
CA GLN A 479 -27.72 -12.15 0.86
C GLN A 479 -28.23 -11.17 1.92
N GLU A 480 -27.60 -10.00 2.02
CA GLU A 480 -27.98 -8.97 2.99
C GLU A 480 -29.26 -8.23 2.58
N PHE A 481 -29.45 -7.98 1.28
CA PHE A 481 -30.72 -7.47 0.76
C PHE A 481 -31.87 -8.45 1.02
N GLU A 482 -31.65 -9.74 0.76
CA GLU A 482 -32.64 -10.80 1.04
C GLU A 482 -32.92 -10.93 2.54
N ARG A 483 -31.88 -10.97 3.38
CA ARG A 483 -32.00 -11.06 4.84
C ARG A 483 -32.86 -9.95 5.43
N LEU A 484 -32.76 -8.74 4.86
CA LEU A 484 -33.49 -7.56 5.32
C LEU A 484 -34.80 -7.32 4.55
N GLY A 485 -35.14 -8.15 3.55
CA GLY A 485 -36.31 -7.97 2.70
C GLY A 485 -36.27 -6.68 1.87
N LEU A 486 -35.09 -6.25 1.44
CA LEU A 486 -34.87 -5.00 0.71
C LEU A 486 -34.88 -5.24 -0.81
N GLY A 487 -35.77 -4.54 -1.53
CA GLY A 487 -35.79 -4.52 -2.99
C GLY A 487 -34.77 -3.55 -3.58
N PHE A 488 -33.47 -3.90 -3.50
CA PHE A 488 -32.41 -3.04 -4.04
C PHE A 488 -32.44 -3.03 -5.57
N GLN A 489 -32.62 -1.83 -6.15
CA GLN A 489 -32.61 -1.63 -7.61
C GLN A 489 -31.17 -1.47 -8.12
N SER A 490 -30.60 -2.53 -8.67
CA SER A 490 -29.25 -2.48 -9.27
C SER A 490 -29.15 -1.43 -10.39
N LEU A 491 -27.92 -1.11 -10.81
CA LEU A 491 -27.68 -0.20 -11.92
C LEU A 491 -27.85 -0.95 -13.26
N TRP A 492 -29.10 -1.27 -13.61
CA TRP A 492 -29.49 -2.06 -14.79
C TRP A 492 -28.77 -3.43 -14.90
N GLY A 493 -28.77 -4.17 -13.80
CA GLY A 493 -28.14 -5.49 -13.67
C GLY A 493 -26.71 -5.45 -13.13
N ARG A 494 -26.10 -4.26 -13.02
CA ARG A 494 -24.75 -4.12 -12.44
C ARG A 494 -24.82 -4.07 -10.91
N PRO A 495 -24.17 -5.01 -10.18
CA PRO A 495 -24.14 -4.99 -8.71
C PRO A 495 -23.22 -3.88 -8.18
N LEU A 496 -23.34 -3.56 -6.89
CA LEU A 496 -22.43 -2.63 -6.21
C LEU A 496 -21.00 -3.17 -6.28
N GLN A 497 -20.06 -2.30 -6.63
CA GLN A 497 -18.62 -2.62 -6.66
C GLN A 497 -17.93 -2.21 -5.34
N LEU A 498 -16.67 -2.58 -5.16
CA LEU A 498 -15.93 -2.25 -3.93
C LEU A 498 -15.89 -0.74 -3.64
N ILE A 499 -15.72 0.08 -4.68
CA ILE A 499 -15.73 1.55 -4.53
C ILE A 499 -17.09 2.06 -4.06
N ASP A 500 -18.18 1.46 -4.53
CA ASP A 500 -19.55 1.85 -4.14
C ASP A 500 -19.78 1.50 -2.67
N CYS A 501 -19.38 0.30 -2.25
CA CYS A 501 -19.46 -0.12 -0.84
C CYS A 501 -18.58 0.74 0.08
N GLN A 502 -17.36 1.06 -0.35
CA GLN A 502 -16.45 1.96 0.37
C GLN A 502 -17.08 3.35 0.55
N ASN A 503 -17.70 3.87 -0.50
CA ASN A 503 -18.37 5.17 -0.48
C ASN A 503 -19.61 5.15 0.41
N LEU A 504 -20.40 4.07 0.37
CA LEU A 504 -21.54 3.86 1.26
C LEU A 504 -21.12 3.86 2.73
N PHE A 505 -19.98 3.26 3.10
CA PHE A 505 -19.47 3.35 4.47
C PHE A 505 -19.17 4.80 4.89
N CYS A 506 -18.60 5.61 3.98
CA CYS A 506 -18.35 7.03 4.24
C CYS A 506 -19.66 7.81 4.48
N GLU A 507 -20.71 7.51 3.73
CA GLU A 507 -22.00 8.20 3.88
C GLU A 507 -22.79 7.71 5.10
N VAL A 508 -22.75 6.41 5.38
CA VAL A 508 -23.41 5.82 6.55
C VAL A 508 -22.80 6.31 7.84
N ASP A 509 -21.48 6.57 7.89
CA ASP A 509 -20.88 7.29 9.02
C ASP A 509 -21.62 8.60 9.29
N LYS A 510 -21.83 9.43 8.26
CA LYS A 510 -22.52 10.73 8.40
C LYS A 510 -23.96 10.53 8.84
N TYR A 511 -24.69 9.64 8.17
CA TYR A 511 -26.10 9.38 8.43
C TYR A 511 -26.32 8.85 9.87
N ALA A 512 -25.48 7.93 10.31
CA ALA A 512 -25.53 7.34 11.64
C ALA A 512 -25.28 8.35 12.77
N ARG A 513 -24.61 9.48 12.52
CA ARG A 513 -24.45 10.54 13.54
C ARG A 513 -25.78 11.09 14.03
N VAL A 514 -26.80 11.08 13.17
CA VAL A 514 -28.16 11.56 13.50
C VAL A 514 -29.05 10.39 13.86
N LYS A 515 -29.00 9.29 13.09
CA LYS A 515 -29.89 8.14 13.31
C LYS A 515 -29.53 7.29 14.53
N HIS A 516 -28.23 7.18 14.85
CA HIS A 516 -27.66 6.36 15.92
C HIS A 516 -26.65 7.18 16.73
N PRO A 517 -27.11 8.22 17.45
CA PRO A 517 -26.22 9.17 18.13
C PRO A 517 -25.33 8.52 19.19
N ASP A 518 -25.78 7.40 19.77
CA ASP A 518 -25.08 6.65 20.82
C ASP A 518 -23.93 5.78 20.27
N ILE A 519 -23.81 5.62 18.95
CA ILE A 519 -22.76 4.80 18.32
C ILE A 519 -21.71 5.70 17.69
N HIS A 520 -20.53 5.73 18.29
CA HIS A 520 -19.44 6.62 17.91
C HIS A 520 -18.48 6.03 16.87
N GLY A 521 -17.96 6.89 15.98
CA GLY A 521 -16.88 6.56 15.04
C GLY A 521 -15.50 6.93 15.62
N ILE A 522 -14.43 6.68 14.86
CA ILE A 522 -13.04 6.91 15.30
C ILE A 522 -12.79 8.42 15.47
N SER A 523 -13.29 9.25 14.54
CA SER A 523 -13.05 10.70 14.55
C SER A 523 -13.85 11.50 15.59
N GLY A 524 -14.79 10.87 16.32
CA GLY A 524 -15.64 11.56 17.31
C GLY A 524 -16.62 12.59 16.72
N ARG A 525 -16.81 12.64 15.39
CA ARG A 525 -17.69 13.62 14.74
C ARG A 525 -19.17 13.32 15.01
N THR A 526 -19.90 14.31 15.50
CA THR A 526 -21.31 14.17 15.92
C THR A 526 -22.32 14.89 15.03
N ARG A 527 -21.90 15.76 14.09
CA ARG A 527 -22.81 16.55 13.25
C ARG A 527 -22.55 16.36 11.75
N ILE A 528 -23.59 16.55 10.95
CA ILE A 528 -23.51 16.65 9.49
C ILE A 528 -23.43 18.13 9.11
N LYS A 529 -22.34 18.54 8.47
CA LYS A 529 -22.08 19.95 8.15
C LYS A 529 -22.79 20.44 6.88
N GLN A 530 -23.07 19.53 5.94
CA GLN A 530 -23.60 19.90 4.62
C GLN A 530 -25.12 19.74 4.58
N VAL A 531 -25.80 20.86 4.42
CA VAL A 531 -27.25 20.91 4.15
C VAL A 531 -27.46 20.64 2.67
N TYR A 532 -28.50 19.87 2.35
CA TYR A 532 -28.88 19.62 0.98
C TYR A 532 -29.35 20.93 0.32
N ARG A 533 -28.84 21.20 -0.88
CA ARG A 533 -29.30 22.30 -1.73
C ARG A 533 -29.68 21.72 -3.07
N GLU A 534 -30.81 22.15 -3.58
CA GLU A 534 -31.28 21.74 -4.89
C GLU A 534 -30.32 22.22 -5.98
N ASN A 535 -30.09 21.33 -6.94
CA ASN A 535 -29.51 21.70 -8.22
C ASN A 535 -30.54 21.31 -9.28
N THR A 536 -31.09 22.33 -9.95
CA THR A 536 -32.16 22.23 -10.94
C THR A 536 -31.66 21.80 -12.31
N GLU A 537 -30.35 21.75 -12.52
CA GLU A 537 -29.78 21.33 -13.80
C GLU A 537 -29.95 19.82 -14.00
N PRO A 538 -30.71 19.39 -15.03
CA PRO A 538 -30.93 17.99 -15.32
C PRO A 538 -29.61 17.31 -15.69
N LEU A 539 -29.41 16.10 -15.17
CA LEU A 539 -28.25 15.27 -15.49
C LEU A 539 -28.68 14.19 -16.46
N GLN A 540 -28.10 14.20 -17.65
CA GLN A 540 -28.16 13.07 -18.56
C GLN A 540 -27.10 12.07 -18.14
N PHE A 541 -27.53 10.93 -17.59
CA PHE A 541 -26.61 9.91 -17.11
C PHE A 541 -25.92 9.20 -18.27
N TRP A 542 -24.61 9.09 -18.17
CA TRP A 542 -23.75 8.40 -19.11
C TRP A 542 -22.58 7.77 -18.36
N TYR A 543 -22.39 6.49 -18.55
CA TYR A 543 -21.43 5.65 -17.81
C TYR A 543 -20.28 5.23 -18.74
N PRO A 544 -19.16 4.72 -18.18
CA PRO A 544 -18.07 4.18 -18.98
C PRO A 544 -18.60 3.20 -20.05
N PRO A 545 -18.29 3.38 -21.34
CA PRO A 545 -18.76 2.52 -22.42
C PRO A 545 -18.48 1.04 -22.19
N LYS A 546 -17.34 0.71 -21.57
CA LYS A 546 -16.95 -0.66 -21.20
C LYS A 546 -17.88 -1.33 -20.17
N TRP A 547 -18.83 -0.60 -19.60
CA TRP A 547 -19.88 -1.17 -18.74
C TRP A 547 -21.14 -1.58 -19.50
N GLU A 548 -21.27 -1.19 -20.78
CA GLU A 548 -22.39 -1.57 -21.66
C GLU A 548 -23.77 -1.17 -21.09
N LEU A 549 -23.84 -0.10 -20.30
CA LEU A 549 -25.08 0.37 -19.67
C LEU A 549 -25.79 1.46 -20.48
N ASN A 550 -25.09 2.18 -21.35
CA ASN A 550 -25.62 3.41 -21.95
C ASN A 550 -26.86 3.18 -22.82
N GLU A 551 -26.97 2.04 -23.50
CA GLU A 551 -28.20 1.68 -24.23
C GLU A 551 -29.37 1.44 -23.29
N LYS A 552 -29.14 0.74 -22.17
CA LYS A 552 -30.16 0.46 -21.16
C LYS A 552 -30.63 1.74 -20.46
N VAL A 553 -29.73 2.69 -20.23
CA VAL A 553 -30.06 4.00 -19.66
C VAL A 553 -31.00 4.77 -20.58
N GLN A 554 -30.73 4.76 -21.89
CA GLN A 554 -31.57 5.43 -22.88
C GLN A 554 -32.96 4.80 -23.01
N ARG A 555 -33.05 3.46 -22.95
CA ARG A 555 -34.32 2.72 -23.00
C ARG A 555 -35.11 2.79 -21.69
N GLY A 556 -34.44 2.64 -20.55
CA GLY A 556 -35.01 2.60 -19.20
C GLY A 556 -35.39 3.96 -18.60
N GLY A 557 -35.25 5.05 -19.36
CA GLY A 557 -35.89 6.33 -19.05
C GLY A 557 -37.42 6.29 -19.22
N HIS A 558 -37.96 5.28 -19.89
CA HIS A 558 -39.38 5.19 -20.22
C HIS A 558 -40.11 3.94 -19.71
N ASP A 559 -39.45 2.81 -19.45
CA ASP A 559 -40.12 1.61 -18.91
C ASP A 559 -39.16 0.77 -18.06
N VAL A 560 -39.57 0.46 -16.81
CA VAL A 560 -38.93 -0.56 -15.97
C VAL A 560 -40.03 -1.37 -15.28
N HIS A 561 -40.72 -2.17 -16.07
CA HIS A 561 -41.28 -3.45 -15.65
C HIS A 561 -40.68 -4.48 -16.60
N ASP A 562 -39.54 -5.05 -16.22
CA ASP A 562 -39.16 -6.45 -16.49
C ASP A 562 -37.68 -6.68 -16.18
N ILE A 563 -37.43 -7.84 -15.56
CA ILE A 563 -36.17 -8.44 -15.06
C ILE A 563 -35.90 -8.20 -13.58
#